data_AF-A0A6F9AQW6-F1
#
_entry.id   AF-A0A6F9AQW6-F1
#
_cell.length_a   1.000
_cell.length_b   1.000
_cell.length_c   1.000
_cell.angle_alpha   90.00
_cell.angle_beta   90.00
_cell.angle_gamma   90.00
#
_symmetry.space_group_name_H-M   'P 1'
#
loop_
_entity.id
_entity.type
_entity.pdbx_description
1 polymer ?
#
loop_
_entity_poly.entity_id
_entity_poly.type
_entity_poly.pdbx_seq_one_letter_code
_entity_poly.pdbx_strand_id
1 'polypeptide(L)'
;MLSFVDDILSGAKSPCVMLGDIPDLLTSSVSMIIRCLEPDTTYITHTLHPSSSDSLLSSTHLYVLVYRFRLWAVDNTGRRSSPSEVTIKTPCPAVDDVKAQEIADKIYNLFNGYTSGKEQQTAYNTLMDLGSPTLHRVLYHYNQRYESFGEFTWRCEDELGPRYLHYLSLSLSLSLSLSLKAGLILSQLDDLSGWCRALLQEPKIGLRRMSLKYLSCRYTDTKAFGLNWVDLGQDVRKACDEQNLPVMYNDYGEPKER
;
A
#
# COMPACT_ATOMS: atom_id res chain seq x y z
N MET A 1 -7.07 -1.30 -21.08
CA MET A 1 -7.18 -2.60 -21.78
C MET A 1 -5.79 -2.98 -22.24
N LEU A 2 -5.34 -4.21 -21.97
CA LEU A 2 -4.01 -4.69 -22.34
C LEU A 2 -4.14 -5.89 -23.29
N SER A 3 -3.43 -5.87 -24.41
CA SER A 3 -3.26 -7.00 -25.33
C SER A 3 -2.12 -7.89 -24.84
N PHE A 4 -2.36 -9.19 -24.74
CA PHE A 4 -1.33 -10.15 -24.36
C PHE A 4 -0.13 -10.13 -25.31
N VAL A 5 -0.40 -10.09 -26.62
CA VAL A 5 0.64 -10.12 -27.64
C VAL A 5 1.30 -8.75 -27.79
N ASP A 6 0.49 -7.71 -28.00
CA ASP A 6 1.02 -6.40 -28.39
C ASP A 6 1.55 -5.57 -27.23
N ASP A 7 1.05 -5.79 -26.00
CA ASP A 7 1.39 -4.94 -24.87
C ASP A 7 2.27 -5.65 -23.84
N ILE A 8 2.07 -6.97 -23.66
CA ILE A 8 2.76 -7.76 -22.62
C ILE A 8 3.96 -8.53 -23.21
N LEU A 9 3.76 -9.34 -24.25
CA LEU A 9 4.83 -10.14 -24.87
C LEU A 9 5.88 -9.29 -25.59
N SER A 10 5.44 -8.24 -26.30
CA SER A 10 6.33 -7.29 -26.98
C SER A 10 7.18 -6.45 -26.00
N GLY A 11 6.84 -6.45 -24.71
CA GLY A 11 7.47 -5.60 -23.70
C GLY A 11 7.22 -4.09 -23.89
N ALA A 12 6.33 -3.69 -24.81
CA ALA A 12 6.24 -2.31 -25.29
C ALA A 12 5.47 -1.35 -24.37
N LYS A 13 4.72 -1.83 -23.36
CA LYS A 13 3.71 -0.98 -22.71
C LYS A 13 3.61 -0.95 -21.20
N SER A 14 4.16 -1.88 -20.43
CA SER A 14 4.01 -1.78 -18.97
C SER A 14 5.11 -2.48 -18.17
N PRO A 15 5.86 -1.75 -17.33
CA PRO A 15 6.77 -2.35 -16.35
C PRO A 15 6.01 -3.01 -15.18
N CYS A 16 4.68 -2.89 -15.12
CA CYS A 16 3.84 -3.32 -14.01
C CYS A 16 3.17 -4.67 -14.23
N VAL A 17 3.05 -5.12 -15.47
CA VAL A 17 2.47 -6.42 -15.83
C VAL A 17 3.55 -7.24 -16.50
N MET A 18 3.82 -8.41 -15.93
CA MET A 18 4.88 -9.31 -16.38
C MET A 18 4.29 -10.70 -16.64
N LEU A 19 4.96 -11.47 -17.47
CA LEU A 19 4.60 -12.87 -17.70
C LEU A 19 5.12 -13.69 -16.53
N GLY A 20 4.25 -14.47 -15.89
CA GLY A 20 4.68 -15.43 -14.89
C GLY A 20 5.19 -16.71 -15.54
N ASP A 21 4.33 -17.29 -16.38
CA ASP A 21 4.55 -18.55 -17.06
C ASP A 21 3.70 -18.61 -18.33
N ILE A 22 4.09 -19.51 -19.23
CA ILE A 22 3.44 -19.70 -20.52
C ILE A 22 3.21 -21.20 -20.80
N PRO A 23 2.26 -21.52 -21.69
CA PRO A 23 1.96 -22.89 -22.05
C PRO A 23 3.21 -23.67 -22.47
N ASP A 24 3.26 -24.94 -22.08
CA ASP A 24 4.22 -25.91 -22.55
C ASP A 24 3.52 -27.21 -22.98
N LEU A 25 4.30 -28.27 -23.19
CA LEU A 25 3.79 -29.58 -23.58
C LEU A 25 2.89 -30.23 -22.48
N LEU A 26 2.94 -29.72 -21.25
CA LEU A 26 2.27 -30.30 -20.07
C LEU A 26 1.16 -29.39 -19.51
N THR A 27 1.22 -28.09 -19.80
CA THR A 27 0.35 -27.06 -19.26
C THR A 27 -0.16 -26.16 -20.38
N SER A 28 -1.47 -25.93 -20.42
CA SER A 28 -2.10 -25.04 -21.41
C SER A 28 -2.37 -23.64 -20.84
N SER A 29 -1.74 -23.28 -19.72
CA SER A 29 -2.02 -22.06 -18.96
C SER A 29 -1.03 -20.94 -19.24
N VAL A 30 -1.55 -19.71 -19.30
CA VAL A 30 -0.75 -18.49 -19.22
C VAL A 30 -0.94 -17.92 -17.82
N SER A 31 0.14 -17.44 -17.19
CA SER A 31 0.06 -16.69 -15.94
C SER A 31 0.68 -15.30 -16.09
N MET A 32 0.13 -14.34 -15.36
CA MET A 32 0.58 -12.95 -15.37
C MET A 32 0.79 -12.48 -13.93
N ILE A 33 1.79 -11.64 -13.74
CA ILE A 33 2.11 -11.02 -12.45
C ILE A 33 1.90 -9.51 -12.60
N ILE A 34 1.13 -8.94 -11.67
CA ILE A 34 0.88 -7.49 -11.62
C ILE A 34 1.52 -6.96 -10.34
N ARG A 35 2.56 -6.14 -10.48
CA ARG A 35 3.41 -5.72 -9.33
C ARG A 35 3.25 -4.27 -8.87
N CYS A 36 2.46 -3.47 -9.57
CA CYS A 36 2.22 -2.05 -9.23
C CYS A 36 0.80 -1.82 -8.69
N LEU A 37 0.21 -2.83 -8.07
CA LEU A 37 -1.06 -2.64 -7.37
C LEU A 37 -0.78 -1.86 -6.09
N GLU A 38 -1.61 -0.87 -5.81
CA GLU A 38 -1.60 -0.17 -4.53
C GLU A 38 -1.98 -1.18 -3.44
N PRO A 39 -1.25 -1.21 -2.32
CA PRO A 39 -1.64 -2.02 -1.17
C PRO A 39 -2.93 -1.45 -0.55
N ASP A 40 -3.46 -2.10 0.49
CA ASP A 40 -4.74 -1.72 1.12
C ASP A 40 -4.87 -0.20 1.39
N THR A 41 -5.69 0.47 0.59
CA THR A 41 -5.96 1.92 0.65
C THR A 41 -7.45 2.16 0.87
N THR A 42 -7.78 3.06 1.80
CA THR A 42 -9.15 3.60 1.94
C THR A 42 -9.28 5.00 1.35
N TYR A 43 -10.41 5.25 0.68
CA TYR A 43 -10.78 6.58 0.21
C TYR A 43 -12.05 7.04 0.92
N ILE A 44 -12.03 8.28 1.39
CA ILE A 44 -13.18 8.95 1.98
C ILE A 44 -13.77 9.87 0.92
N THR A 45 -15.07 9.77 0.66
CA THR A 45 -15.79 10.75 -0.14
C THR A 45 -16.85 11.44 0.70
N HIS A 46 -16.97 12.76 0.51
CA HIS A 46 -18.01 13.57 1.11
C HIS A 46 -19.06 13.87 0.05
N THR A 47 -20.24 13.27 0.20
CA THR A 47 -21.41 13.60 -0.62
C THR A 47 -22.26 14.61 0.12
N LEU A 48 -22.41 15.80 -0.47
CA LEU A 48 -23.30 16.83 0.03
C LEU A 48 -24.70 16.61 -0.56
N HIS A 49 -25.67 16.37 0.31
CA HIS A 49 -27.08 16.32 -0.09
C HIS A 49 -27.74 17.68 0.18
N PRO A 50 -28.46 18.26 -0.80
CA PRO A 50 -29.30 19.42 -0.55
C PRO A 50 -30.43 19.01 0.40
N SER A 51 -30.50 19.63 1.59
CA SER A 51 -31.66 19.48 2.48
C SER A 51 -32.68 20.57 2.21
N SER A 52 -33.92 20.32 2.61
CA SER A 52 -35.04 21.27 2.51
C SER A 52 -34.96 22.45 3.48
N SER A 53 -33.90 22.55 4.30
CA SER A 53 -33.77 23.51 5.41
C SER A 53 -32.52 24.41 5.35
N ASP A 54 -31.98 24.72 4.16
CA ASP A 54 -30.72 25.49 3.98
C ASP A 54 -29.48 24.91 4.69
N SER A 55 -29.58 23.69 5.24
CA SER A 55 -28.46 22.95 5.83
C SER A 55 -27.92 21.91 4.85
N LEU A 56 -26.60 21.86 4.65
CA LEU A 56 -25.99 20.79 3.86
C LEU A 56 -25.82 19.55 4.76
N LEU A 57 -26.52 18.47 4.44
CA LEU A 57 -26.27 17.16 5.04
C LEU A 57 -25.04 16.56 4.35
N SER A 58 -23.94 16.47 5.09
CA SER A 58 -22.72 15.79 4.63
C SER A 58 -22.81 14.32 5.00
N SER A 59 -22.88 13.44 4.00
CA SER A 59 -22.72 11.99 4.19
C SER A 59 -21.28 11.63 3.85
N THR A 60 -20.59 11.00 4.80
CA THR A 60 -19.21 10.54 4.64
C THR A 60 -19.23 9.05 4.32
N HIS A 61 -18.71 8.67 3.16
CA HIS A 61 -18.63 7.28 2.72
C HIS A 61 -17.17 6.81 2.69
N LEU A 62 -16.92 5.64 3.30
CA LEU A 62 -15.62 4.97 3.31
C LEU A 62 -15.59 3.87 2.25
N TYR A 63 -14.64 3.94 1.32
CA TYR A 63 -14.42 2.94 0.28
C TYR A 63 -13.08 2.25 0.47
N VAL A 64 -13.06 0.93 0.33
CA VAL A 64 -11.82 0.13 0.29
C VAL A 64 -11.47 -0.14 -1.17
N LEU A 65 -10.21 0.05 -1.56
CA LEU A 65 -9.74 -0.28 -2.89
C LEU A 65 -9.85 -1.79 -3.15
N VAL A 66 -10.51 -2.17 -4.25
CA VAL A 66 -10.61 -3.56 -4.69
C VAL A 66 -10.33 -3.60 -6.19
N TYR A 67 -9.46 -4.52 -6.61
CA TYR A 67 -9.10 -4.68 -8.01
C TYR A 67 -10.00 -5.70 -8.70
N ARG A 68 -10.45 -5.38 -9.90
CA ARG A 68 -11.28 -6.25 -10.73
C ARG A 68 -10.62 -6.48 -12.07
N PHE A 69 -10.26 -7.73 -12.34
CA PHE A 69 -9.60 -8.16 -13.57
C PHE A 69 -10.61 -8.90 -14.45
N ARG A 70 -10.67 -8.51 -15.72
CA ARG A 70 -11.48 -9.18 -16.75
C ARG A 70 -10.59 -9.71 -17.85
N LEU A 71 -10.83 -10.95 -18.27
CA LEU A 71 -10.10 -11.63 -19.34
C LEU A 71 -11.08 -12.21 -20.37
N TRP A 72 -10.74 -12.10 -21.65
CA TRP A 72 -11.42 -12.80 -22.74
C TRP A 72 -10.40 -13.19 -23.81
N ALA A 73 -10.65 -14.29 -24.50
CA ALA A 73 -9.87 -14.70 -25.67
C ALA A 73 -10.40 -14.02 -26.94
N VAL A 74 -9.54 -13.90 -27.95
CA VAL A 74 -9.89 -13.44 -29.29
C VAL A 74 -9.40 -14.48 -30.28
N ASP A 75 -10.31 -15.02 -31.11
CA ASP A 75 -9.95 -16.01 -32.13
C ASP A 75 -9.38 -15.37 -33.41
N ASN A 76 -8.95 -16.20 -34.36
CA ASN A 76 -8.35 -15.74 -35.62
C ASN A 76 -9.35 -14.96 -36.51
N THR A 77 -10.65 -15.00 -36.21
CA THR A 77 -11.68 -14.22 -36.90
C THR A 77 -12.03 -12.91 -36.18
N GLY A 78 -11.38 -12.65 -35.04
CA GLY A 78 -11.63 -11.49 -34.19
C GLY A 78 -12.81 -11.65 -33.22
N ARG A 79 -13.43 -12.84 -33.12
CA ARG A 79 -14.53 -13.08 -32.18
C ARG A 79 -14.01 -13.21 -30.76
N ARG A 80 -14.77 -12.67 -29.81
CA ARG A 80 -14.43 -12.70 -28.38
C ARG A 80 -15.13 -13.87 -27.70
N SER A 81 -14.42 -14.52 -26.78
CA SER A 81 -15.05 -15.44 -25.84
C SER A 81 -15.96 -14.69 -24.86
N SER A 82 -16.77 -15.42 -24.10
CA SER A 82 -17.35 -14.88 -22.86
C SER A 82 -16.23 -14.40 -21.92
N PRO A 83 -16.42 -13.26 -21.22
CA PRO A 83 -15.41 -12.76 -20.30
C PRO A 83 -15.42 -13.52 -18.97
N SER A 84 -14.23 -13.76 -18.43
CA SER A 84 -14.02 -14.21 -17.05
C SER A 84 -13.64 -13.01 -16.17
N GLU A 85 -14.05 -13.01 -14.92
CA GLU A 85 -13.82 -11.92 -13.97
C GLU A 85 -13.27 -12.44 -12.64
N VAL A 86 -12.28 -11.74 -12.08
CA VAL A 86 -11.74 -12.00 -10.74
C VAL A 86 -11.64 -10.68 -10.00
N THR A 87 -12.04 -10.69 -8.73
CA THR A 87 -11.96 -9.54 -7.83
C THR A 87 -11.06 -9.88 -6.66
N ILE A 88 -10.05 -9.05 -6.40
CA ILE A 88 -9.08 -9.26 -5.32
C ILE A 88 -8.91 -8.00 -4.47
N LYS A 89 -8.59 -8.21 -3.19
CA LYS A 89 -8.04 -7.18 -2.31
C LYS A 89 -6.54 -7.39 -2.21
N THR A 90 -5.78 -6.30 -2.22
CA THR A 90 -4.33 -6.37 -1.96
C THR A 90 -4.08 -6.56 -0.46
N PRO A 91 -2.97 -7.25 -0.10
CA PRO A 91 -2.63 -7.43 1.32
C PRO A 91 -2.22 -6.09 1.95
N CYS A 92 -2.17 -6.06 3.28
CA CYS A 92 -1.62 -4.91 3.99
C CYS A 92 -0.16 -4.67 3.57
N PRO A 93 0.27 -3.40 3.50
CA PRO A 93 1.66 -3.07 3.24
C PRO A 93 2.59 -3.77 4.23
N ALA A 94 3.74 -4.23 3.73
CA ALA A 94 4.74 -4.90 4.57
C ALA A 94 5.36 -3.91 5.58
N VAL A 95 5.48 -4.32 6.84
CA VAL A 95 6.00 -3.50 7.95
C VAL A 95 7.19 -4.21 8.59
N ASP A 96 8.24 -3.45 8.88
CA ASP A 96 9.36 -3.90 9.70
C ASP A 96 9.05 -3.60 11.17
N ASP A 97 8.63 -4.63 11.90
CA ASP A 97 8.16 -4.53 13.29
C ASP A 97 9.25 -4.06 14.25
N VAL A 98 10.50 -4.51 14.03
CA VAL A 98 11.66 -4.13 14.85
C VAL A 98 11.96 -2.65 14.66
N LYS A 99 12.01 -2.21 13.39
CA LYS A 99 12.23 -0.79 13.08
C LYS A 99 11.11 0.10 13.62
N ALA A 100 9.86 -0.35 13.57
CA ALA A 100 8.73 0.39 14.14
C ALA A 100 8.89 0.56 15.66
N GLN A 101 9.31 -0.48 16.37
CA GLN A 101 9.60 -0.40 17.81
C GLN A 101 10.74 0.57 18.12
N GLU A 102 11.85 0.53 17.36
CA GLU A 102 12.97 1.48 17.53
C GLU A 102 12.53 2.93 17.32
N ILE A 103 11.64 3.18 16.35
CA ILE A 103 11.08 4.51 16.11
C ILE A 103 10.19 4.93 17.28
N ALA A 104 9.35 4.04 17.83
CA ALA A 104 8.51 4.34 18.99
C ALA A 104 9.35 4.79 20.19
N ASP A 105 10.41 4.05 20.51
CA ASP A 105 11.36 4.39 21.57
C ASP A 105 12.05 5.74 21.30
N LYS A 106 12.46 5.99 20.06
CA LYS A 106 13.06 7.27 19.65
C LYS A 106 12.09 8.44 19.83
N ILE A 107 10.83 8.27 19.44
CA ILE A 107 9.80 9.31 19.58
C ILE A 107 9.50 9.58 21.05
N TYR A 108 9.39 8.55 21.89
CA TYR A 108 9.23 8.74 23.33
C TYR A 108 10.38 9.54 23.95
N ASN A 109 11.62 9.24 23.57
CA ASN A 109 12.78 9.99 24.05
C ASN A 109 12.77 11.45 23.58
N LEU A 110 12.38 11.71 22.33
CA LEU A 110 12.20 13.07 21.83
C LEU A 110 11.07 13.79 22.58
N PHE A 111 9.99 13.08 22.93
CA PHE A 111 8.84 13.61 23.67
C PHE A 111 9.18 14.00 25.11
N ASN A 112 10.07 13.27 25.76
CA ASN A 112 10.53 13.62 27.10
C ASN A 112 11.72 14.58 27.11
N GLY A 113 12.49 14.63 26.02
CA GLY A 113 13.65 15.49 25.88
C GLY A 113 13.32 16.97 25.67
N TYR A 114 12.04 17.30 25.38
CA TYR A 114 11.61 18.59 24.83
C TYR A 114 11.99 19.82 25.66
N THR A 115 13.22 20.23 25.44
CA THR A 115 13.78 21.51 25.84
C THR A 115 14.04 22.38 24.59
N SER A 116 13.89 21.83 23.37
CA SER A 116 14.25 22.47 22.10
C SER A 116 13.26 22.22 20.94
N GLY A 117 12.92 23.26 20.18
CA GLY A 117 12.13 23.15 18.94
C GLY A 117 12.79 22.30 17.84
N LYS A 118 14.11 22.04 17.93
CA LYS A 118 14.82 21.14 17.02
C LYS A 118 14.37 19.69 17.18
N GLU A 119 14.14 19.25 18.41
CA GLU A 119 13.66 17.90 18.70
C GLU A 119 12.23 17.75 18.18
N GLN A 120 11.40 18.80 18.30
CA GLN A 120 10.01 18.78 17.83
C GLN A 120 9.97 18.60 16.32
N GLN A 121 10.80 19.36 15.60
CA GLN A 121 10.91 19.21 14.15
C GLN A 121 11.47 17.84 13.74
N THR A 122 12.40 17.28 14.52
CA THR A 122 12.98 15.96 14.25
C THR A 122 11.94 14.85 14.43
N ALA A 123 11.12 14.92 15.49
CA ALA A 123 10.02 13.99 15.71
C ALA A 123 8.98 14.09 14.60
N TYR A 124 8.55 15.32 14.26
CA TYR A 124 7.61 15.57 13.17
C TYR A 124 8.09 15.00 11.84
N ASN A 125 9.33 15.31 11.43
CA ASN A 125 9.89 14.77 10.18
C ASN A 125 9.96 13.24 10.22
N THR A 126 10.42 12.67 11.34
CA THR A 126 10.51 11.21 11.49
C THR A 126 9.14 10.55 11.32
N LEU A 127 8.07 11.11 11.89
CA LEU A 127 6.71 10.56 11.81
C LEU A 127 6.06 10.80 10.43
N MET A 128 6.29 11.94 9.80
CA MET A 128 5.79 12.24 8.45
C MET A 128 6.49 11.43 7.35
N ASP A 129 7.75 11.04 7.56
CA ASP A 129 8.47 10.16 6.63
C ASP A 129 8.02 8.70 6.71
N LEU A 130 7.19 8.34 7.71
CA LEU A 130 6.58 7.02 7.80
C LEU A 130 5.40 6.94 6.85
N GLY A 131 5.22 5.78 6.22
CA GLY A 131 3.91 5.44 5.66
C GLY A 131 2.93 5.08 6.78
N SER A 132 1.65 5.35 6.56
CA SER A 132 0.52 4.92 7.41
C SER A 132 0.67 3.54 8.08
N PRO A 133 1.01 2.44 7.37
CA PRO A 133 1.17 1.11 7.99
C PRO A 133 2.27 1.06 9.06
N THR A 134 3.40 1.72 8.82
CA THR A 134 4.49 1.81 9.81
C THR A 134 4.09 2.72 10.95
N LEU A 135 3.36 3.81 10.70
CA LEU A 135 2.88 4.73 11.73
C LEU A 135 1.90 4.02 12.69
N HIS A 136 0.96 3.23 12.18
CA HIS A 136 0.09 2.37 12.99
C HIS A 136 0.90 1.44 13.89
N ARG A 137 2.02 0.91 13.38
CA ARG A 137 2.87 0.02 14.15
C ARG A 137 3.72 0.73 15.19
N VAL A 138 4.19 1.93 14.90
CA VAL A 138 4.84 2.82 15.88
C VAL A 138 3.87 3.17 17.00
N LEU A 139 2.62 3.52 16.67
CA LEU A 139 1.56 3.80 17.64
C LEU A 139 1.33 2.60 18.56
N TYR A 140 1.18 1.40 17.98
CA TYR A 140 1.02 0.16 18.76
C TYR A 140 2.15 -0.01 19.79
N HIS A 141 3.41 0.00 19.35
CA HIS A 141 4.56 -0.19 20.25
C HIS A 141 4.71 0.94 21.27
N TYR A 142 4.42 2.17 20.89
CA TYR A 142 4.45 3.31 21.80
C TYR A 142 3.45 3.13 22.93
N ASN A 143 2.18 2.87 22.60
CA ASN A 143 1.13 2.73 23.61
C ASN A 143 1.37 1.50 24.47
N GLN A 144 1.81 0.38 23.88
CA GLN A 144 2.08 -0.84 24.63
C GLN A 144 3.15 -0.65 25.74
N ARG A 145 4.07 0.32 25.57
CA ARG A 145 5.19 0.56 26.51
C ARG A 145 5.05 1.84 27.34
N TYR A 146 4.41 2.87 26.80
CA TYR A 146 4.49 4.24 27.33
C TYR A 146 3.12 4.89 27.58
N GLU A 147 2.00 4.20 27.33
CA GLU A 147 0.65 4.74 27.54
C GLU A 147 0.44 5.27 28.96
N SER A 148 1.09 4.69 29.97
CA SER A 148 1.05 5.19 31.36
C SER A 148 1.56 6.64 31.53
N PHE A 149 2.37 7.13 30.59
CA PHE A 149 2.90 8.49 30.55
C PHE A 149 2.18 9.40 29.53
N GLY A 150 1.08 8.91 28.96
CA GLY A 150 0.31 9.57 27.92
C GLY A 150 0.26 8.72 26.66
N GLU A 151 -0.95 8.54 26.13
CA GLU A 151 -1.21 7.83 24.89
C GLU A 151 -0.59 8.59 23.70
N PHE A 152 -0.16 7.85 22.66
CA PHE A 152 0.61 8.38 21.54
C PHE A 152 -0.09 9.55 20.86
N THR A 153 -1.39 9.43 20.56
CA THR A 153 -2.12 10.50 19.86
C THR A 153 -2.15 11.77 20.72
N TRP A 154 -2.41 11.62 22.01
CA TRP A 154 -2.41 12.72 22.97
C TRP A 154 -1.04 13.38 23.11
N ARG A 155 0.04 12.59 23.21
CA ARG A 155 1.41 13.13 23.30
C ARG A 155 1.85 13.82 22.00
N CYS A 156 1.40 13.32 20.83
CA CYS A 156 1.61 14.00 19.56
C CYS A 156 0.92 15.38 19.54
N GLU A 157 -0.32 15.48 20.03
CA GLU A 157 -1.04 16.75 20.11
C GLU A 157 -0.43 17.72 21.11
N ASP A 158 -0.05 17.25 22.30
CA ASP A 158 0.54 18.09 23.35
C ASP A 158 1.90 18.65 22.94
N GLU A 159 2.74 17.81 22.31
CA GLU A 159 4.13 18.19 22.06
C GLU A 159 4.41 18.74 20.65
N LEU A 160 3.62 18.32 19.65
CA LEU A 160 3.74 18.79 18.26
C LEU A 160 2.59 19.70 17.84
N GLY A 161 1.46 19.66 18.56
CA GLY A 161 0.35 20.58 18.38
C GLY A 161 0.58 21.91 19.09
N PRO A 162 -0.38 22.83 19.03
CA PRO A 162 -0.26 24.14 19.65
C PRO A 162 -0.26 23.97 21.17
N ARG A 163 0.92 24.12 21.79
CA ARG A 163 1.03 24.27 23.25
C ARG A 163 0.10 25.40 23.69
N TYR A 164 -1.02 25.04 24.32
CA TYR A 164 -1.99 25.93 24.98
C TYR A 164 -2.10 27.34 24.40
N LEU A 165 -3.01 27.56 23.44
CA LEU A 165 -3.60 28.88 23.24
C LEU A 165 -4.84 29.01 24.14
N HIS A 166 -4.61 28.92 25.46
CA HIS A 166 -5.56 29.44 26.43
C HIS A 166 -5.21 30.92 26.62
N TYR A 167 -6.06 31.78 26.05
CA TYR A 167 -6.06 33.25 26.13
C TYR A 167 -5.08 34.06 25.26
N LEU A 168 -5.71 34.90 24.42
CA LEU A 168 -5.22 36.16 23.81
C LEU A 168 -4.25 36.11 22.62
N SER A 169 -4.84 36.39 21.45
CA SER A 169 -4.29 37.15 20.31
C SER A 169 -2.76 37.23 20.16
N LEU A 170 -2.16 36.36 19.34
CA LEU A 170 -0.95 36.72 18.58
C LEU A 170 -0.79 35.80 17.35
N SER A 171 -0.83 36.41 16.15
CA SER A 171 -0.57 35.88 14.81
C SER A 171 -1.33 34.59 14.37
N LEU A 172 -2.33 34.78 13.51
CA LEU A 172 -3.18 33.73 12.93
C LEU A 172 -2.44 32.80 11.93
N SER A 173 -1.22 33.15 11.51
CA SER A 173 -0.46 32.42 10.48
C SER A 173 0.45 31.31 11.05
N LEU A 174 0.99 31.48 12.26
CA LEU A 174 1.88 30.48 12.90
C LEU A 174 1.10 29.46 13.73
N SER A 175 -0.04 29.86 14.29
CA SER A 175 -0.97 29.01 15.03
C SER A 175 -1.69 27.99 14.15
N LEU A 176 -2.01 28.35 12.90
CA LEU A 176 -2.57 27.41 11.92
C LEU A 176 -1.55 26.31 11.55
N SER A 177 -0.27 26.68 11.39
CA SER A 177 0.84 25.77 11.06
C SER A 177 1.13 24.71 12.13
N LEU A 178 0.99 25.03 13.43
CA LEU A 178 1.25 24.08 14.52
C LEU A 178 0.08 23.12 14.77
N SER A 179 -1.17 23.58 14.66
CA SER A 179 -2.34 22.68 14.72
C SER A 179 -2.38 21.67 13.56
N LEU A 180 -1.71 22.00 12.45
CA LEU A 180 -1.58 21.11 11.30
C LEU A 180 -0.59 19.96 11.56
N LYS A 181 0.46 20.10 12.38
CA LYS A 181 1.51 19.09 12.45
C LYS A 181 1.03 17.75 13.03
N ALA A 182 0.44 17.78 14.23
CA ALA A 182 -0.16 16.60 14.83
C ALA A 182 -1.32 16.08 13.96
N GLY A 183 -2.19 16.99 13.49
CA GLY A 183 -3.31 16.63 12.62
C GLY A 183 -2.90 15.91 11.33
N LEU A 184 -1.80 16.32 10.68
CA LEU A 184 -1.27 15.70 9.46
C LEU A 184 -0.66 14.33 9.72
N ILE A 185 -0.05 14.12 10.89
CA ILE A 185 0.45 12.79 11.28
C ILE A 185 -0.75 11.88 11.56
N LEU A 186 -1.69 12.34 12.38
CA LEU A 186 -2.84 11.54 12.79
C LEU A 186 -3.79 11.24 11.63
N SER A 187 -3.94 12.15 10.66
CA SER A 187 -4.77 11.88 9.47
C SER A 187 -4.26 10.69 8.65
N GLN A 188 -2.96 10.39 8.69
CA GLN A 188 -2.43 9.20 8.00
C GLN A 188 -2.94 7.90 8.62
N LEU A 189 -3.38 7.91 9.88
CA LEU A 189 -3.94 6.71 10.52
C LEU A 189 -5.29 6.30 9.89
N ASP A 190 -5.95 7.21 9.17
CA ASP A 190 -7.23 6.94 8.50
C ASP A 190 -7.08 6.33 7.10
N ASP A 191 -5.85 6.24 6.57
CA ASP A 191 -5.58 5.79 5.20
C ASP A 191 -5.70 4.26 4.99
N LEU A 192 -5.72 3.48 6.08
CA LEU A 192 -5.83 2.02 6.03
C LEU A 192 -7.25 1.52 6.25
N SER A 193 -7.60 0.39 5.63
CA SER A 193 -8.87 -0.27 5.92
C SER A 193 -8.91 -0.77 7.37
N GLY A 194 -10.13 -0.95 7.89
CA GLY A 194 -10.31 -1.55 9.21
C GLY A 194 -9.71 -2.96 9.32
N TRP A 195 -9.61 -3.69 8.20
CA TRP A 195 -8.98 -5.02 8.18
C TRP A 195 -7.47 -4.93 8.43
N CYS A 196 -6.76 -4.02 7.76
CA CYS A 196 -5.34 -3.83 8.00
C CYS A 196 -5.04 -3.22 9.35
N ARG A 197 -5.89 -2.29 9.82
CA ARG A 197 -5.77 -1.74 11.19
C ARG A 197 -5.82 -2.84 12.24
N ALA A 198 -6.74 -3.81 12.11
CA ALA A 198 -6.83 -4.94 13.03
C ALA A 198 -5.58 -5.84 12.97
N LEU A 199 -5.10 -6.19 11.77
CA LEU A 199 -3.91 -7.02 11.62
C LEU A 199 -2.62 -6.34 12.13
N LEU A 200 -2.53 -5.02 12.03
CA LEU A 200 -1.39 -4.27 12.54
C LEU A 200 -1.40 -4.10 14.07
N GLN A 201 -2.41 -4.62 14.78
CA GLN A 201 -2.46 -4.69 16.25
C GLN A 201 -1.98 -6.04 16.80
N GLU A 202 -1.65 -7.01 15.95
CA GLU A 202 -1.12 -8.31 16.39
C GLU A 202 0.15 -8.15 17.25
N PRO A 203 0.40 -9.01 18.24
CA PRO A 203 1.48 -8.79 19.20
C PRO A 203 2.87 -8.79 18.57
N LYS A 204 3.04 -9.50 17.45
CA LYS A 204 4.29 -9.59 16.71
C LYS A 204 4.00 -9.74 15.23
N ILE A 205 4.78 -9.07 14.39
CA ILE A 205 4.67 -9.18 12.94
C ILE A 205 6.04 -9.58 12.36
N GLY A 206 6.09 -10.74 11.71
CA GLY A 206 7.27 -11.19 11.00
C GLY A 206 7.35 -10.58 9.60
N LEU A 207 8.45 -9.91 9.27
CA LEU A 207 8.71 -9.49 7.89
C LEU A 207 9.37 -10.64 7.11
N ARG A 208 8.64 -11.21 6.15
CA ARG A 208 9.12 -12.31 5.29
C ARG A 208 9.41 -11.84 3.88
N ARG A 209 10.32 -12.56 3.21
CA ARG A 209 10.64 -12.38 1.79
C ARG A 209 10.35 -13.68 1.05
N MET A 210 9.59 -13.62 -0.04
CA MET A 210 9.52 -14.68 -1.05
C MET A 210 10.15 -14.20 -2.36
N SER A 211 10.48 -15.14 -3.25
CA SER A 211 10.94 -14.86 -4.60
C SER A 211 9.98 -15.51 -5.58
N LEU A 212 9.31 -14.70 -6.40
CA LEU A 212 8.44 -15.17 -7.47
C LEU A 212 9.23 -15.20 -8.77
N LYS A 213 9.10 -16.28 -9.53
CA LYS A 213 9.69 -16.36 -10.87
C LYS A 213 8.78 -15.68 -11.89
N TYR A 214 9.39 -14.99 -12.84
CA TYR A 214 8.69 -14.37 -13.95
C TYR A 214 9.56 -14.40 -15.22
N LEU A 215 8.93 -14.32 -16.38
CA LEU A 215 9.58 -14.29 -17.68
C LEU A 215 9.76 -12.85 -18.14
N SER A 216 11.01 -12.47 -18.40
CA SER A 216 11.38 -11.17 -18.96
C SER A 216 11.71 -11.32 -20.44
N CYS A 217 10.78 -10.93 -21.31
CA CYS A 217 10.91 -11.05 -22.75
C CYS A 217 11.57 -9.82 -23.37
N ARG A 218 12.50 -10.03 -24.30
CA ARG A 218 13.07 -8.98 -25.15
C ARG A 218 12.60 -9.21 -26.59
N TYR A 219 11.30 -9.04 -26.84
CA TYR A 219 10.74 -9.40 -28.14
C TYR A 219 10.62 -8.19 -29.07
N THR A 220 11.43 -8.16 -30.13
CA THR A 220 11.50 -7.03 -31.05
C THR A 220 10.78 -7.25 -32.39
N ASP A 221 10.29 -8.46 -32.68
CA ASP A 221 9.83 -8.81 -34.04
C ASP A 221 8.37 -9.28 -34.08
N THR A 222 7.44 -8.34 -34.16
CA THR A 222 5.97 -8.55 -34.13
C THR A 222 5.39 -9.33 -35.33
N LYS A 223 6.21 -9.83 -36.26
CA LYS A 223 5.75 -10.34 -37.56
C LYS A 223 5.57 -11.86 -37.67
N ALA A 224 5.89 -12.66 -36.66
CA ALA A 224 6.06 -14.11 -36.83
C ALA A 224 5.02 -15.01 -36.12
N PHE A 225 3.88 -14.50 -35.62
CA PHE A 225 2.87 -15.39 -35.05
C PHE A 225 1.96 -16.01 -36.13
N GLY A 226 2.37 -17.18 -36.62
CA GLY A 226 1.42 -18.20 -37.04
C GLY A 226 0.66 -18.69 -35.81
N LEU A 227 -0.64 -18.40 -35.75
CA LEU A 227 -1.51 -18.54 -34.57
C LEU A 227 -1.74 -20.01 -34.15
N ASN A 228 -0.73 -20.65 -33.57
CA ASN A 228 -0.85 -21.91 -32.84
C ASN A 228 -0.28 -21.74 -31.42
N TRP A 229 -1.09 -22.10 -30.42
CA TRP A 229 -0.80 -21.90 -28.99
C TRP A 229 0.44 -22.66 -28.51
N VAL A 230 0.75 -23.79 -29.15
CA VAL A 230 1.92 -24.63 -28.84
C VAL A 230 3.22 -24.00 -29.36
N ASP A 231 3.18 -23.45 -30.58
CA ASP A 231 4.36 -22.85 -31.23
C ASP A 231 4.73 -21.52 -30.53
N LEU A 232 3.70 -20.75 -30.13
CA LEU A 232 3.85 -19.56 -29.27
C LEU A 232 4.62 -19.88 -27.98
N GLY A 233 4.32 -21.00 -27.31
CA GLY A 233 5.02 -21.41 -26.10
C GLY A 233 6.52 -21.65 -26.33
N GLN A 234 6.88 -22.30 -27.44
CA GLN A 234 8.28 -22.57 -27.77
C GLN A 234 9.06 -21.30 -28.13
N ASP A 235 8.45 -20.39 -28.90
CA ASP A 235 9.10 -19.17 -29.34
C ASP A 235 9.32 -18.19 -28.19
N VAL A 236 8.34 -18.06 -27.30
CA VAL A 236 8.47 -17.23 -26.10
C VAL A 236 9.54 -17.77 -25.15
N ARG A 237 9.65 -19.11 -24.97
CA ARG A 237 10.73 -19.70 -24.17
C ARG A 237 12.13 -19.43 -24.72
N LYS A 238 12.28 -19.27 -26.03
CA LYS A 238 13.57 -18.91 -26.65
C LYS A 238 13.89 -17.43 -26.53
N ALA A 239 12.88 -16.57 -26.37
CA ALA A 239 13.02 -15.11 -26.42
C ALA A 239 12.91 -14.42 -25.05
N CYS A 240 12.69 -15.18 -23.98
CA CYS A 240 12.49 -14.66 -22.63
C CYS A 240 13.43 -15.34 -21.63
N ASP A 241 13.98 -14.54 -20.73
CA ASP A 241 14.82 -15.02 -19.63
C ASP A 241 13.98 -15.15 -18.36
N GLU A 242 14.19 -16.23 -17.59
CA GLU A 242 13.60 -16.36 -16.26
C GLU A 242 14.30 -15.40 -15.28
N GLN A 243 13.50 -14.62 -14.56
CA GLN A 243 13.92 -13.62 -13.60
C GLN A 243 13.20 -13.85 -12.27
N ASN A 244 13.74 -13.26 -11.20
CA ASN A 244 13.22 -13.37 -9.85
C ASN A 244 12.73 -12.01 -9.35
N LEU A 245 11.49 -11.98 -8.86
CA LEU A 245 10.87 -10.84 -8.21
C LEU A 245 10.82 -11.09 -6.69
N PRO A 246 11.63 -10.36 -5.89
CA PRO A 246 11.50 -10.43 -4.44
C PRO A 246 10.20 -9.73 -4.01
N VAL A 247 9.41 -10.40 -3.19
CA VAL A 247 8.17 -9.87 -2.60
C VAL A 247 8.27 -9.97 -1.09
N MET A 248 8.11 -8.83 -0.43
CA MET A 248 8.05 -8.75 1.03
C MET A 248 6.60 -8.84 1.50
N TYR A 249 6.33 -9.55 2.59
CA TYR A 249 4.99 -9.67 3.15
C TYR A 249 5.03 -9.85 4.67
N ASN A 250 3.91 -9.50 5.31
CA ASN A 250 3.73 -9.67 6.76
C ASN A 250 3.29 -11.10 7.09
N ASP A 251 3.90 -11.66 8.11
CA ASP A 251 3.59 -12.94 8.73
C ASP A 251 3.07 -12.64 10.14
N TYR A 252 1.75 -12.73 10.31
CA TYR A 252 1.04 -12.40 11.56
C TYR A 252 0.96 -13.60 12.53
N GLY A 253 1.68 -14.70 12.25
CA GLY A 253 1.62 -15.91 13.06
C GLY A 253 2.26 -15.78 14.45
N GLU A 254 1.78 -16.61 15.39
CA GLU A 254 2.34 -16.79 16.73
C GLU A 254 3.87 -17.03 16.67
N PRO A 255 4.64 -16.55 17.65
CA PRO A 255 6.07 -16.84 17.72
C PRO A 255 6.26 -18.36 17.79
N LYS A 256 6.85 -18.94 16.75
CA LYS A 256 7.44 -20.28 16.87
C LYS A 256 8.54 -20.17 17.91
N GLU A 257 8.26 -20.58 19.15
CA GLU A 257 9.27 -20.88 20.15
C GLU A 257 10.34 -21.74 19.45
N ARG A 258 11.57 -21.22 19.40
CA ARG A 258 12.76 -21.93 18.97
C ARG A 258 13.64 -22.14 20.18
#